data_AF-A0A5R9FZW8-F1
#
_entry.id   AF-A0A5R9FZW8-F1
#
_cell.length_a   1.000
_cell.length_b   1.000
_cell.length_c   1.000
_cell.angle_alpha   90.00
_cell.angle_beta   90.00
_cell.angle_gamma   90.00
#
_symmetry.space_group_name_H-M   'P 1'
#
loop_
_entity.id
_entity.type
_entity.pdbx_description
1 polymer ?
#
loop_
_entity_poly.entity_id
_entity_poly.type
_entity_poly.pdbx_seq_one_letter_code
_entity_poly.pdbx_strand_id
1 'polypeptide(L)'
;MGIKDKALAFSRKFKLDSHHAIERFGVFFGVFAVTGAIVIGASGVSAYQAGRDSLSQTALYTSDFKTSKTNLDGTVDGIYTNKSGNKALVMMHFSPTAQISYNAADYRAFLLGSDTSLNSEPVSTSGIKGSFYAFGSTGYVGVLLNADRPFDRQVLNLTVRANAELTTPGAEQAHSSGKLAGDETFSKYDQWRVFFNPGASGVQKIAALDALTFDPAQAYYEVALKEMEAEARDALDQKLVEMRTNLTQIQSYTSDLQTTKIDGLFLRPPTVPVSIATDKITGVSAAAAKDGVSTLALQTKHVVPGGFDLNWRAGNVYDGYLDALVPAGQSYAQFFTKKRDEGSDPTSQQISDMQWILSDGTSLTKDYQSSDVTMRPLMNIMNNLSQAYQNYSRNKSQYESDLSLDLLRLDVSLRDVQSNSTIRDDKDFLTTLH
;
A
#
# COMPACT_ATOMS: atom_id res chain seq x y z
N MET A 1 -31.81 50.67 62.75
CA MET A 1 -30.56 50.65 61.96
C MET A 1 -30.93 50.50 60.50
N GLY A 2 -30.60 51.51 59.70
CA GLY A 2 -30.99 51.57 58.29
C GLY A 2 -30.10 50.68 57.42
N ILE A 3 -30.55 50.42 56.19
CA ILE A 3 -29.78 49.67 55.17
C ILE A 3 -28.37 50.28 54.99
N LYS A 4 -28.24 51.60 55.18
CA LYS A 4 -26.95 52.33 55.19
C LYS A 4 -25.99 51.87 56.29
N ASP A 5 -26.47 51.58 57.49
CA ASP A 5 -25.63 51.13 58.61
C ASP A 5 -25.10 49.71 58.39
N LYS A 6 -25.93 48.85 57.79
CA LYS A 6 -25.52 47.49 57.40
C LYS A 6 -24.49 47.52 56.26
N ALA A 7 -24.64 48.43 55.29
CA ALA A 7 -23.66 48.62 54.21
C ALA A 7 -22.31 49.17 54.72
N LEU A 8 -22.33 50.10 55.68
CA LEU A 8 -21.13 50.64 56.32
C LEU A 8 -20.42 49.61 57.22
N ALA A 9 -21.18 48.78 57.96
CA ALA A 9 -20.62 47.69 58.75
C ALA A 9 -20.02 46.59 57.88
N PHE A 10 -20.66 46.26 56.76
CA PHE A 10 -20.13 45.34 55.75
C PHE A 10 -18.87 45.91 55.11
N SER A 11 -18.89 47.19 54.74
CA SER A 11 -17.72 47.92 54.22
C SER A 11 -16.55 47.88 55.20
N ARG A 12 -16.74 48.22 56.48
CA ARG A 12 -15.65 48.16 57.47
C ARG A 12 -15.14 46.75 57.73
N LYS A 13 -16.02 45.74 57.77
CA LYS A 13 -15.63 44.34 58.00
C LYS A 13 -14.78 43.77 56.85
N PHE A 14 -15.02 44.20 55.62
CA PHE A 14 -14.22 43.85 54.43
C PHE A 14 -13.22 44.95 54.03
N LYS A 15 -12.96 45.91 54.93
CA LYS A 15 -12.08 47.08 54.73
C LYS A 15 -12.34 47.84 53.41
N LEU A 16 -13.60 47.95 52.95
CA LEU A 16 -13.99 48.58 51.69
C LEU A 16 -13.91 50.12 51.64
N ASP A 17 -13.42 50.77 52.71
CA ASP A 17 -13.30 52.24 52.85
C ASP A 17 -12.09 52.86 52.09
N SER A 18 -12.21 54.12 51.67
CA SER A 18 -11.28 54.82 50.75
C SER A 18 -9.82 54.79 51.20
N HIS A 19 -9.57 54.76 52.51
CA HIS A 19 -8.23 54.76 53.09
C HIS A 19 -7.41 53.49 52.80
N HIS A 20 -8.08 52.36 52.49
CA HIS A 20 -7.43 51.08 52.16
C HIS A 20 -7.53 50.74 50.67
N ALA A 21 -7.92 51.71 49.82
CA ALA A 21 -8.11 51.49 48.38
C ALA A 21 -6.79 51.15 47.67
N ILE A 22 -5.68 51.81 48.03
CA ILE A 22 -4.34 51.55 47.46
C ILE A 22 -3.80 50.18 47.90
N GLU A 23 -3.99 49.81 49.18
CA GLU A 23 -3.55 48.52 49.71
C GLU A 23 -4.32 47.35 49.06
N ARG A 24 -5.63 47.49 48.88
CA ARG A 24 -6.46 46.51 48.16
C ARG A 24 -6.11 46.44 46.67
N PHE A 25 -5.86 47.58 46.02
CA PHE A 25 -5.37 47.57 44.65
C PHE A 25 -4.05 46.80 44.55
N GLY A 26 -3.11 47.01 45.47
CA GLY A 26 -1.85 46.26 45.53
C GLY A 26 -2.04 44.75 45.76
N VAL A 27 -2.94 44.36 46.67
CA VAL A 27 -3.26 42.94 46.92
C VAL A 27 -3.95 42.30 45.73
N PHE A 28 -4.97 42.94 45.15
CA PHE A 28 -5.66 42.42 43.96
C PHE A 28 -4.72 42.36 42.76
N PHE A 29 -3.93 43.42 42.52
CA PHE A 29 -2.94 43.44 41.44
C PHE A 29 -1.87 42.36 41.66
N GLY A 30 -1.40 42.16 42.89
CA GLY A 30 -0.47 41.08 43.23
C GLY A 30 -1.07 39.69 42.98
N VAL A 31 -2.32 39.46 43.40
CA VAL A 31 -3.03 38.19 43.13
C VAL A 31 -3.23 37.98 41.63
N PHE A 32 -3.62 39.00 40.88
CA PHE A 32 -3.77 38.92 39.43
C PHE A 32 -2.42 38.70 38.71
N ALA A 33 -1.35 39.35 39.16
CA ALA A 33 -0.02 39.18 38.60
C ALA A 33 0.54 37.77 38.86
N VAL A 34 0.38 37.25 40.07
CA VAL A 34 0.80 35.89 40.44
C VAL A 34 -0.03 34.85 39.69
N THR A 35 -1.36 35.01 39.65
CA THR A 35 -2.24 34.09 38.93
C THR A 35 -1.97 34.14 37.42
N GLY A 36 -1.76 35.33 36.86
CA GLY A 36 -1.38 35.53 35.46
C GLY A 36 -0.03 34.87 35.13
N ALA A 37 0.98 35.03 35.98
CA ALA A 37 2.28 34.38 35.80
C ALA A 37 2.18 32.85 35.87
N ILE A 38 1.35 32.31 36.76
CA ILE A 38 1.10 30.87 36.86
C ILE A 38 0.40 30.35 35.61
N VAL A 39 -0.63 31.03 35.10
CA VAL A 39 -1.37 30.62 33.90
C VAL A 39 -0.48 30.68 32.66
N ILE A 40 0.29 31.75 32.49
CA ILE A 40 1.23 31.89 31.37
C ILE A 40 2.33 30.82 31.46
N GLY A 41 2.91 30.60 32.64
CA GLY A 41 3.90 29.56 32.87
C GLY A 41 3.37 28.15 32.60
N ALA A 42 2.19 27.82 33.12
CA ALA A 42 1.55 26.52 32.90
C ALA A 42 1.16 26.31 31.44
N SER A 43 0.69 27.35 30.75
CA SER A 43 0.39 27.29 29.31
C SER A 43 1.64 27.10 28.47
N GLY A 44 2.75 27.76 28.83
CA GLY A 44 4.05 27.58 28.18
C GLY A 44 4.60 26.16 28.39
N VAL A 45 4.52 25.63 29.61
CA VAL A 45 4.92 24.24 29.92
C VAL A 45 4.04 23.23 29.19
N SER A 46 2.73 23.45 29.15
CA SER A 46 1.78 22.58 28.44
C SER A 46 2.00 22.58 26.93
N ALA A 47 2.17 23.76 26.31
CA ALA A 47 2.48 23.88 24.89
C ALA A 47 3.84 23.23 24.55
N TYR A 48 4.83 23.40 25.42
CA TYR A 48 6.13 22.75 25.28
C TYR A 48 6.04 21.22 25.40
N GLN A 49 5.26 20.70 26.34
CA GLN A 49 5.00 19.26 26.48
C GLN A 49 4.24 18.70 25.28
N ALA A 50 3.18 19.36 24.83
CA ALA A 50 2.42 18.95 23.65
C ALA A 50 3.28 18.95 22.37
N GLY A 51 4.15 19.96 22.20
CA GLY A 51 5.12 20.00 21.10
C GLY A 51 6.13 18.86 21.17
N ARG A 52 6.62 18.52 22.37
CA ARG A 52 7.50 17.37 22.59
C ARG A 52 6.81 16.03 22.35
N ASP A 53 5.55 15.89 22.74
CA ASP A 53 4.77 14.68 22.52
C ASP A 53 4.52 14.47 21.02
N SER A 54 4.14 15.53 20.30
CA SER A 54 3.99 15.52 18.84
C SER A 54 5.31 15.18 18.12
N LEU A 55 6.42 15.79 18.53
CA LEU A 55 7.76 15.46 18.02
C LEU A 55 8.14 14.01 18.32
N SER A 56 7.80 13.52 19.51
CA SER A 56 8.13 12.15 19.92
C SER A 56 7.38 11.09 19.13
N GLN A 57 6.21 11.42 18.57
CA GLN A 57 5.38 10.48 17.83
C GLN A 57 5.53 10.59 16.31
N THR A 58 5.72 11.80 15.79
CA THR A 58 5.72 12.06 14.34
C THR A 58 7.04 11.64 13.70
N ALA A 59 6.99 10.63 12.84
CA ALA A 59 8.15 10.12 12.12
C ALA A 59 8.42 10.87 10.80
N LEU A 60 7.37 11.27 10.08
CA LEU A 60 7.47 11.89 8.75
C LEU A 60 6.76 13.24 8.74
N TYR A 61 7.45 14.27 8.24
CA TYR A 61 6.92 15.63 8.12
C TYR A 61 6.77 16.07 6.65
N THR A 62 7.30 15.30 5.71
CA THR A 62 7.25 15.58 4.27
C THR A 62 6.79 14.33 3.54
N SER A 63 5.53 14.28 3.09
CA SER A 63 4.98 13.18 2.31
C SER A 63 5.29 13.28 0.82
N ASP A 64 5.51 14.50 0.32
CA ASP A 64 5.65 14.80 -1.10
C ASP A 64 6.83 15.74 -1.32
N PHE A 65 7.52 15.60 -2.44
CA PHE A 65 8.59 16.49 -2.84
C PHE A 65 8.57 16.76 -4.34
N LYS A 66 9.19 17.88 -4.70
CA LYS A 66 9.53 18.22 -6.08
C LYS A 66 11.02 18.49 -6.18
N THR A 67 11.63 18.01 -7.26
CA THR A 67 13.02 18.35 -7.56
C THR A 67 13.12 19.79 -8.03
N SER A 68 14.13 20.51 -7.54
CA SER A 68 14.17 21.96 -7.63
C SER A 68 14.43 22.54 -9.02
N LYS A 69 15.06 21.78 -9.92
CA LYS A 69 15.41 22.24 -11.28
C LYS A 69 14.52 21.61 -12.35
N THR A 70 14.21 20.32 -12.21
CA THR A 70 13.44 19.57 -13.20
C THR A 70 11.95 19.47 -12.87
N ASN A 71 11.53 19.85 -11.65
CA ASN A 71 10.14 19.76 -11.18
C ASN A 71 9.57 18.34 -11.25
N LEU A 72 10.41 17.31 -11.08
CA LEU A 72 9.96 15.93 -11.00
C LEU A 72 9.23 15.70 -9.68
N ASP A 73 8.03 15.13 -9.78
CA ASP A 73 7.22 14.75 -8.63
C ASP A 73 7.70 13.43 -8.01
N GLY A 74 7.73 13.41 -6.68
CA GLY A 74 7.97 12.21 -5.89
C GLY A 74 7.35 12.30 -4.51
N THR A 75 7.36 11.16 -3.84
CA THR A 75 6.65 10.91 -2.59
C THR A 75 7.58 10.16 -1.64
N VAL A 76 7.35 10.33 -0.35
CA VAL A 76 8.08 9.65 0.72
C VAL A 76 7.15 8.62 1.32
N ASP A 77 7.34 7.34 1.01
CA ASP A 77 6.50 6.25 1.52
C ASP A 77 6.55 6.19 3.05
N GLY A 78 7.73 6.43 3.61
CA GLY A 78 7.88 6.40 5.05
C GLY A 78 9.32 6.37 5.52
N ILE A 79 9.42 6.34 6.85
CA ILE A 79 10.66 6.20 7.60
C ILE A 79 10.57 4.90 8.36
N TYR A 80 11.58 4.07 8.18
CA TYR A 80 11.63 2.74 8.77
C TYR A 80 12.89 2.58 9.63
N THR A 81 12.81 1.80 10.70
CA THR A 81 13.94 1.57 11.61
C THR A 81 14.10 0.10 11.99
N ASN A 82 15.23 -0.23 12.61
CA ASN A 82 15.49 -1.54 13.19
C ASN A 82 15.07 -1.59 14.68
N LYS A 83 15.16 -2.76 15.33
CA LYS A 83 14.79 -2.90 16.74
C LYS A 83 15.63 -2.01 17.68
N SER A 84 16.90 -1.84 17.34
CA SER A 84 17.85 -1.02 18.11
C SER A 84 17.68 0.49 17.89
N GLY A 85 16.91 0.91 16.90
CA GLY A 85 16.69 2.33 16.59
C GLY A 85 17.92 3.06 16.05
N ASN A 86 18.95 2.34 15.59
CA ASN A 86 20.23 2.91 15.11
C ASN A 86 20.43 2.78 13.60
N LYS A 87 19.44 2.22 12.89
CA LYS A 87 19.32 2.29 11.43
C LYS A 87 18.01 2.97 11.05
N ALA A 88 18.03 3.82 10.02
CA ALA A 88 16.85 4.47 9.50
C ALA A 88 16.86 4.45 7.97
N LEU A 89 15.81 3.91 7.35
CA LEU A 89 15.59 3.97 5.92
C LEU A 89 14.54 5.03 5.61
N VAL A 90 14.91 6.03 4.82
CA VAL A 90 13.99 6.96 4.18
C VAL A 90 13.65 6.37 2.81
N MET A 91 12.47 5.77 2.67
CA MET A 91 12.01 5.23 1.38
C MET A 91 11.24 6.30 0.63
N MET A 92 11.57 6.46 -0.66
CA MET A 92 10.95 7.44 -1.54
C MET A 92 10.66 6.78 -2.89
N HIS A 93 9.66 7.29 -3.59
CA HIS A 93 9.39 6.88 -4.96
C HIS A 93 9.08 8.08 -5.85
N PHE A 94 9.58 8.05 -7.07
CA PHE A 94 9.22 9.01 -8.09
C PHE A 94 7.97 8.55 -8.85
N SER A 95 7.29 9.50 -9.50
CA SER A 95 6.24 9.16 -10.47
C SER A 95 6.77 8.17 -11.53
N PRO A 96 5.97 7.20 -12.02
CA PRO A 96 6.38 6.28 -13.09
C PRO A 96 6.83 6.96 -14.39
N THR A 97 6.47 8.22 -14.61
CA THR A 97 6.86 9.01 -15.78
C THR A 97 8.14 9.82 -15.56
N ALA A 98 8.68 9.85 -14.34
CA ALA A 98 9.87 10.62 -14.01
C ALA A 98 11.11 10.01 -14.64
N GLN A 99 11.93 10.84 -15.27
CA GLN A 99 13.21 10.43 -15.83
C GLN A 99 14.32 10.65 -14.79
N ILE A 100 14.53 9.64 -13.95
CA ILE A 100 15.56 9.63 -12.91
C ILE A 100 16.73 8.72 -13.27
N SER A 101 17.87 8.90 -12.62
CA SER A 101 18.98 7.96 -12.74
C SER A 101 18.71 6.74 -11.86
N TYR A 102 18.89 5.54 -12.42
CA TYR A 102 18.86 4.30 -11.64
C TYR A 102 20.24 3.91 -11.10
N ASN A 103 21.24 4.79 -11.25
CA ASN A 103 22.58 4.60 -10.72
C ASN A 103 22.79 5.44 -9.46
N ALA A 104 22.92 4.76 -8.31
CA ALA A 104 23.15 5.38 -7.01
C ALA A 104 24.39 6.29 -6.96
N ALA A 105 25.40 6.04 -7.81
CA ALA A 105 26.59 6.89 -7.89
C ALA A 105 26.29 8.35 -8.28
N ASP A 106 25.16 8.57 -8.98
CA ASP A 106 24.74 9.90 -9.45
C ASP A 106 24.13 10.75 -8.34
N TYR A 107 23.92 10.20 -7.14
CA TYR A 107 23.27 10.88 -6.02
C TYR A 107 24.25 11.22 -4.91
N ARG A 108 24.00 12.35 -4.24
CA ARG A 108 24.66 12.72 -2.98
C ARG A 108 23.65 13.30 -2.00
N ALA A 109 23.96 13.26 -0.72
CA ALA A 109 23.07 13.71 0.33
C ALA A 109 23.75 14.65 1.33
N PHE A 110 22.95 15.56 1.88
CA PHE A 110 23.33 16.47 2.94
C PHE A 110 22.33 16.32 4.08
N LEU A 111 22.83 16.20 5.32
CA LEU A 111 22.02 15.99 6.51
C LEU A 111 22.26 17.10 7.52
N LEU A 112 21.15 17.70 7.97
CA LEU A 112 21.09 18.75 8.98
C LEU A 112 20.08 18.36 10.05
N GLY A 113 20.30 18.81 11.28
CA GLY A 113 19.25 18.81 12.30
C GLY A 113 18.26 19.94 12.03
N SER A 114 17.07 19.82 12.61
CA SER A 114 16.04 20.83 12.50
C SER A 114 15.20 20.93 13.77
N ASP A 115 14.82 22.16 14.14
CA ASP A 115 13.91 22.42 15.25
C ASP A 115 12.44 22.11 14.86
N THR A 116 11.52 22.22 15.82
CA THR A 116 10.09 21.99 15.57
C THR A 116 9.43 23.03 14.65
N SER A 117 10.14 24.12 14.35
CA SER A 117 9.73 25.16 13.38
C SER A 117 10.44 24.99 12.03
N LEU A 118 11.15 23.87 11.84
CA LEU A 118 11.94 23.51 10.65
C LEU A 118 13.18 24.38 10.38
N ASN A 119 13.65 25.15 11.37
CA ASN A 119 14.92 25.88 11.25
C ASN A 119 16.10 24.92 11.39
N SER A 120 17.24 25.21 10.76
CA SER A 120 18.43 24.36 10.79
C SER A 120 19.15 24.38 12.14
N GLU A 121 19.57 23.21 12.61
CA GLU A 121 20.37 23.01 13.81
C GLU A 121 21.44 21.92 13.60
N PRO A 122 22.49 21.87 14.45
CA PRO A 122 23.38 20.72 14.59
C PRO A 122 22.66 19.37 14.65
N VAL A 123 23.19 18.38 13.94
CA VAL A 123 22.75 16.99 14.11
C VAL A 123 23.20 16.46 15.48
N SER A 124 22.23 16.06 16.30
CA SER A 124 22.43 15.61 17.69
C SER A 124 23.06 14.22 17.78
N THR A 125 22.71 13.34 16.83
CA THR A 125 23.18 11.96 16.79
C THR A 125 24.54 11.90 16.10
N SER A 126 25.56 11.51 16.86
CA SER A 126 26.94 11.39 16.39
C SER A 126 27.14 10.17 15.50
N GLY A 127 28.09 10.25 14.57
CA GLY A 127 28.57 9.08 13.82
C GLY A 127 27.61 8.59 12.73
N ILE A 128 26.67 9.42 12.28
CA ILE A 128 25.76 9.04 11.20
C ILE A 128 26.54 8.85 9.90
N LYS A 129 26.41 7.67 9.31
CA LYS A 129 26.83 7.32 7.96
C LYS A 129 25.60 7.09 7.11
N GLY A 130 25.68 7.49 5.84
CA GLY A 130 24.61 7.29 4.87
C GLY A 130 25.02 6.36 3.75
N SER A 131 24.03 5.74 3.12
CA SER A 131 24.16 5.10 1.81
C SER A 131 22.89 5.35 0.99
N PHE A 132 23.05 5.54 -0.32
CA PHE A 132 21.94 5.64 -1.26
C PHE A 132 21.69 4.32 -1.95
N TYR A 133 20.42 4.00 -2.17
CA TYR A 133 19.97 2.85 -2.94
C TYR A 133 19.04 3.31 -4.05
N ALA A 134 19.28 2.86 -5.28
CA ALA A 134 18.27 2.84 -6.32
C ALA A 134 17.74 1.41 -6.45
N PHE A 135 16.43 1.21 -6.33
CA PHE A 135 15.80 -0.10 -6.30
C PHE A 135 15.46 -0.54 -7.73
N GLY A 136 16.47 -0.87 -8.52
CA GLY A 136 16.31 -1.23 -9.93
C GLY A 136 15.70 -0.08 -10.75
N SER A 137 14.82 -0.44 -11.68
CA SER A 137 14.06 0.47 -12.55
C SER A 137 12.66 0.79 -12.02
N THR A 138 12.38 0.47 -10.75
CA THR A 138 11.04 0.60 -10.15
C THR A 138 10.63 2.05 -9.86
N GLY A 139 11.55 3.01 -9.95
CA GLY A 139 11.34 4.40 -9.52
C GLY A 139 11.52 4.63 -8.02
N TYR A 140 11.73 3.57 -7.23
CA TYR A 140 12.03 3.67 -5.81
C TYR A 140 13.51 3.98 -5.56
N VAL A 141 13.75 4.87 -4.60
CA VAL A 141 15.07 5.20 -4.08
C VAL A 141 15.04 5.26 -2.55
N GLY A 142 16.18 5.05 -1.91
CA GLY A 142 16.26 5.02 -0.46
C GLY A 142 17.55 5.61 0.06
N VAL A 143 17.44 6.33 1.18
CA VAL A 143 18.61 6.75 1.97
C VAL A 143 18.61 5.97 3.27
N LEU A 144 19.60 5.09 3.42
CA LEU A 144 19.84 4.35 4.66
C LEU A 144 20.86 5.11 5.50
N LEU A 145 20.45 5.48 6.71
CA LEU A 145 21.28 6.08 7.75
C LEU A 145 21.63 5.03 8.79
N ASN A 146 22.90 4.94 9.15
CA ASN A 146 23.42 4.09 10.22
C ASN A 146 24.11 4.97 11.26
N ALA A 147 23.84 4.73 12.54
CA ALA A 147 24.44 5.43 13.66
C ALA A 147 25.04 4.46 14.68
N ASP A 148 26.00 4.95 15.47
CA ASP A 148 26.67 4.18 16.52
C ASP A 148 25.76 3.94 17.74
N ARG A 149 24.69 4.74 17.86
CA ARG A 149 23.69 4.69 18.93
C ARG A 149 22.29 4.91 18.35
N PRO A 150 21.20 4.61 19.11
CA PRO A 150 19.86 4.92 18.66
C PRO A 150 19.72 6.41 18.30
N PHE A 151 18.97 6.72 17.25
CA PHE A 151 18.73 8.09 16.83
C PHE A 151 18.05 8.89 17.94
N ASP A 152 18.54 10.12 18.15
CA ASP A 152 17.89 11.07 19.04
C ASP A 152 16.54 11.50 18.47
N ARG A 153 15.64 11.93 19.35
CA ARG A 153 14.35 12.53 18.95
C ARG A 153 14.58 13.93 18.39
N GLN A 154 14.98 14.00 17.13
CA GLN A 154 15.27 15.23 16.41
C GLN A 154 14.70 15.14 14.99
N VAL A 155 14.10 16.23 14.51
CA VAL A 155 13.78 16.33 13.08
C VAL A 155 15.08 16.49 12.31
N LEU A 156 15.29 15.64 11.32
CA LEU A 156 16.39 15.72 10.37
C LEU A 156 15.87 16.29 9.06
N ASN A 157 16.70 17.12 8.45
CA ASN A 157 16.54 17.68 7.12
C ASN A 157 17.53 16.99 6.20
N LEU A 158 17.04 16.05 5.39
CA LEU A 158 17.80 15.39 4.35
C LEU A 158 17.57 16.11 3.03
N THR A 159 18.64 16.66 2.46
CA THR A 159 18.63 17.16 1.09
C THR A 159 19.37 16.16 0.19
N VAL A 160 18.67 15.60 -0.79
CA VAL A 160 19.27 14.72 -1.80
C VAL A 160 19.43 15.49 -3.09
N ARG A 161 20.61 15.36 -3.70
CA ARG A 161 20.96 15.99 -4.98
C ARG A 161 21.23 14.93 -6.03
N ALA A 162 20.55 15.06 -7.17
CA ALA A 162 20.89 14.35 -8.39
C ALA A 162 21.99 15.12 -9.13
N ASN A 163 23.09 14.44 -9.47
CA ASN A 163 24.20 15.03 -10.23
C ASN A 163 24.05 14.76 -11.75
N ALA A 164 23.18 13.83 -12.13
CA ALA A 164 22.82 13.56 -13.52
C ALA A 164 21.56 14.35 -13.90
N GLU A 165 21.65 15.23 -14.90
CA GLU A 165 20.50 15.97 -15.43
C GLU A 165 19.91 15.19 -16.61
N LEU A 166 18.87 14.42 -16.34
CA LEU A 166 18.21 13.56 -17.35
C LEU A 166 16.96 14.19 -17.96
N THR A 167 16.46 15.27 -17.38
CA THR A 167 15.28 16.02 -17.85
C THR A 167 15.65 17.49 -18.08
N THR A 168 15.02 18.14 -19.05
CA THR A 168 15.15 19.59 -19.23
C THR A 168 14.56 20.34 -18.04
N PRO A 169 15.13 21.49 -17.63
CA PRO A 169 14.56 22.31 -16.57
C PRO A 169 13.10 22.65 -16.84
N GLY A 170 12.24 22.55 -15.83
CA GLY A 170 10.82 22.85 -15.97
C GLY A 170 10.58 24.32 -16.35
N ALA A 171 9.54 24.59 -17.16
CA ALA A 171 9.22 25.92 -17.69
C ALA A 171 8.82 26.97 -16.63
N GLU A 172 8.66 26.56 -15.37
CA GLU A 172 8.47 27.45 -14.24
C GLU A 172 9.54 27.14 -13.19
N GLN A 173 10.56 27.99 -13.09
CA GLN A 173 11.35 28.12 -11.86
C GLN A 173 10.43 28.74 -10.81
N ALA A 174 9.49 27.96 -10.29
CA ALA A 174 8.70 28.36 -9.14
C ALA A 174 9.68 28.56 -7.99
N HIS A 175 9.95 29.82 -7.64
CA HIS A 175 10.59 30.16 -6.38
C HIS A 175 9.81 29.44 -5.28
N SER A 176 10.40 28.38 -4.73
CA SER A 176 9.78 27.60 -3.66
C SER A 176 9.43 28.54 -2.51
N SER A 177 8.15 28.78 -2.32
CA SER A 177 7.57 29.72 -1.35
C SER A 177 7.55 29.19 0.08
N GLY A 178 8.42 28.23 0.41
CA GLY A 178 8.67 27.78 1.77
C GLY A 178 9.62 28.75 2.47
N LYS A 179 9.20 29.31 3.61
CA LYS A 179 9.96 30.22 4.49
C LYS A 179 11.19 29.57 5.17
N LEU A 180 11.95 28.74 4.46
CA LEU A 180 13.35 28.45 4.77
C LEU A 180 14.19 29.15 3.70
N ALA A 181 14.36 30.46 3.90
CA ALA A 181 15.06 31.35 3.00
C ALA A 181 16.51 30.89 2.73
N GLY A 182 16.91 30.87 1.46
CA GLY A 182 18.27 31.29 1.09
C GLY A 182 19.32 30.23 0.79
N ASP A 183 18.99 29.10 0.16
CA ASP A 183 20.03 28.21 -0.38
C ASP A 183 20.09 28.31 -1.91
N GLU A 184 21.03 29.13 -2.42
CA GLU A 184 21.31 29.30 -3.86
C GLU A 184 21.58 27.97 -4.57
N THR A 185 21.87 26.88 -3.85
CA THR A 185 22.13 25.59 -4.47
C THR A 185 20.88 24.98 -5.12
N PHE A 186 19.67 25.29 -4.65
CA PHE A 186 18.42 24.76 -5.22
C PHE A 186 18.13 25.30 -6.62
N SER A 187 18.67 26.47 -6.99
CA SER A 187 18.59 26.99 -8.36
C SER A 187 19.72 26.47 -9.25
N LYS A 188 20.82 25.99 -8.67
CA LYS A 188 22.01 25.51 -9.39
C LYS A 188 21.99 24.00 -9.66
N TYR A 189 21.44 23.23 -8.72
CA TYR A 189 21.41 21.77 -8.77
C TYR A 189 19.98 21.26 -8.69
N ASP A 190 19.76 20.06 -9.23
CA ASP A 190 18.49 19.37 -9.10
C ASP A 190 18.47 18.56 -7.80
N GLN A 191 17.69 19.03 -6.84
CA GLN A 191 17.67 18.48 -5.49
C GLN A 191 16.29 18.58 -4.85
N TRP A 192 16.04 17.71 -3.87
CA TRP A 192 14.81 17.71 -3.09
C TRP A 192 15.13 17.54 -1.60
N ARG A 193 14.14 17.86 -0.77
CA ARG A 193 14.31 17.90 0.68
C ARG A 193 13.22 17.12 1.38
N VAL A 194 13.60 16.35 2.38
CA VAL A 194 12.70 15.54 3.21
C VAL A 194 12.98 15.83 4.68
N PHE A 195 11.91 16.12 5.43
CA PHE A 195 11.95 16.28 6.89
C PHE A 195 11.36 15.06 7.59
N PHE A 196 12.12 14.48 8.53
CA PHE A 196 11.73 13.25 9.22
C PHE A 196 12.41 13.12 10.58
N ASN A 197 11.85 12.35 11.50
CA ASN A 197 12.43 12.08 12.81
C ASN A 197 12.62 10.57 13.00
N PRO A 198 13.84 10.02 12.79
CA PRO A 198 14.10 8.60 12.95
C PRO A 198 14.10 8.13 14.41
N GLY A 199 14.15 9.05 15.38
CA GLY A 199 14.03 8.75 16.81
C GLY A 199 12.59 8.75 17.35
N ALA A 200 11.59 9.05 16.52
CA ALA A 200 10.18 9.06 16.92
C ALA A 200 9.66 7.64 17.21
N SER A 201 8.71 7.52 18.14
CA SER A 201 8.06 6.25 18.47
C SER A 201 7.12 5.75 17.39
N GLY A 202 6.68 6.63 16.47
CA GLY A 202 5.82 6.27 15.34
C GLY A 202 6.58 5.73 14.12
N VAL A 203 7.91 5.60 14.18
CA VAL A 203 8.71 5.02 13.08
C VAL A 203 8.41 3.52 12.99
N GLN A 204 8.05 3.06 11.80
CA GLN A 204 7.74 1.66 11.58
C GLN A 204 9.02 0.82 11.59
N LYS A 205 8.96 -0.38 12.18
CA LYS A 205 10.08 -1.32 12.20
C LYS A 205 9.95 -2.32 11.05
N ILE A 206 11.06 -2.56 10.35
CA ILE A 206 11.15 -3.56 9.27
C ILE A 206 12.29 -4.52 9.52
N ALA A 207 12.09 -5.79 9.17
CA ALA A 207 13.07 -6.84 9.45
C ALA A 207 14.33 -6.71 8.58
N ALA A 208 14.19 -6.15 7.37
CA ALA A 208 15.30 -5.84 6.48
C ALA A 208 16.41 -4.98 7.13
N LEU A 209 16.08 -4.15 8.14
CA LEU A 209 17.07 -3.32 8.84
C LEU A 209 17.72 -4.02 10.04
N ASP A 210 17.13 -5.10 10.55
CA ASP A 210 17.75 -5.94 11.59
C ASP A 210 18.84 -6.86 11.02
N ALA A 211 18.85 -7.09 9.69
CA ALA A 211 19.87 -7.90 9.02
C ALA A 211 21.29 -7.31 9.13
N LEU A 212 22.30 -8.18 9.14
CA LEU A 212 23.71 -7.78 9.20
C LEU A 212 24.10 -6.95 7.97
N THR A 213 23.71 -7.43 6.80
CA THR A 213 23.84 -6.73 5.51
C THR A 213 22.45 -6.30 5.08
N PHE A 214 22.32 -5.06 4.60
CA PHE A 214 21.06 -4.55 4.10
C PHE A 214 20.69 -5.24 2.78
N ASP A 215 19.51 -5.86 2.73
CA ASP A 215 18.94 -6.43 1.52
C ASP A 215 17.92 -5.45 0.93
N PRO A 216 18.22 -4.78 -0.21
CA PRO A 216 17.29 -3.86 -0.85
C PRO A 216 16.02 -4.57 -1.35
N ALA A 217 16.10 -5.84 -1.76
CA ALA A 217 14.92 -6.58 -2.20
C ALA A 217 13.96 -6.84 -1.03
N GLN A 218 14.48 -7.25 0.13
CA GLN A 218 13.65 -7.45 1.32
C GLN A 218 13.01 -6.14 1.79
N ALA A 219 13.77 -5.04 1.79
CA ALA A 219 13.24 -3.73 2.15
C ALA A 219 12.15 -3.27 1.18
N TYR A 220 12.36 -3.45 -0.14
CA TYR A 220 11.35 -3.14 -1.15
C TYR A 220 10.09 -4.01 -1.00
N TYR A 221 10.24 -5.30 -0.71
CA TYR A 221 9.11 -6.17 -0.44
C TYR A 221 8.29 -5.69 0.77
N GLU A 222 8.94 -5.47 1.92
CA GLU A 222 8.28 -5.10 3.17
C GLU A 222 7.59 -3.72 3.10
N VAL A 223 8.13 -2.80 2.30
CA VAL A 223 7.65 -1.42 2.20
C VAL A 223 6.67 -1.21 1.06
N ALA A 224 6.99 -1.70 -0.15
CA ALA A 224 6.20 -1.41 -1.34
C ALA A 224 5.27 -2.56 -1.73
N LEU A 225 5.77 -3.81 -1.74
CA LEU A 225 5.03 -4.90 -2.39
C LEU A 225 4.07 -5.65 -1.48
N LYS A 226 4.31 -5.69 -0.17
CA LYS A 226 3.56 -6.54 0.76
C LYS A 226 2.07 -6.22 0.82
N GLU A 227 1.71 -4.93 0.78
CA GLU A 227 0.32 -4.50 0.75
C GLU A 227 -0.32 -4.80 -0.61
N MET A 228 0.38 -4.51 -1.72
CA MET A 228 -0.08 -4.84 -3.07
C MET A 228 -0.29 -6.36 -3.26
N GLU A 229 0.58 -7.18 -2.67
CA GLU A 229 0.44 -8.64 -2.67
C GLU A 229 -0.82 -9.07 -1.90
N ALA A 230 -1.10 -8.46 -0.74
CA ALA A 230 -2.30 -8.75 0.02
C ALA A 230 -3.57 -8.42 -0.79
N GLU A 231 -3.61 -7.25 -1.44
CA GLU A 231 -4.72 -6.85 -2.31
C GLU A 231 -4.91 -7.81 -3.50
N ALA A 232 -3.81 -8.19 -4.18
CA ALA A 232 -3.86 -9.13 -5.29
C ALA A 232 -4.37 -10.53 -4.85
N ARG A 233 -3.93 -10.98 -3.66
CA ARG A 233 -4.39 -12.25 -3.06
C ARG A 233 -5.86 -12.20 -2.64
N ASP A 234 -6.32 -11.08 -2.10
CA ASP A 234 -7.73 -10.89 -1.76
C ASP A 234 -8.62 -10.94 -3.01
N ALA A 235 -8.18 -10.34 -4.12
CA ALA A 235 -8.88 -10.43 -5.40
C ALA A 235 -8.95 -11.87 -5.93
N LEU A 236 -7.84 -12.63 -5.84
CA LEU A 236 -7.81 -14.06 -6.17
C LEU A 236 -8.78 -14.86 -5.29
N ASP A 237 -8.81 -14.57 -3.99
CA ASP A 237 -9.70 -15.25 -3.04
C ASP A 237 -11.18 -14.99 -3.30
N GLN A 238 -11.54 -13.72 -3.54
CA GLN A 238 -12.90 -13.34 -3.93
C GLN A 238 -13.33 -14.06 -5.20
N LYS A 239 -12.43 -14.16 -6.18
CA LYS A 239 -12.72 -14.88 -7.43
C LYS A 239 -12.95 -16.37 -7.21
N LEU A 240 -12.22 -17.02 -6.29
CA LEU A 240 -12.47 -18.41 -5.91
C LEU A 240 -13.84 -18.61 -5.26
N VAL A 241 -14.33 -17.64 -4.46
CA VAL A 241 -15.69 -17.67 -3.89
C VAL A 241 -16.75 -17.60 -4.99
N GLU A 242 -16.59 -16.69 -5.95
CA GLU A 242 -17.49 -16.59 -7.11
C GLU A 242 -17.49 -17.88 -7.93
N MET A 243 -16.31 -18.43 -8.22
CA MET A 243 -16.17 -19.69 -8.96
C MET A 243 -16.85 -20.85 -8.23
N ARG A 244 -16.70 -20.97 -6.91
CA ARG A 244 -17.40 -21.98 -6.11
C ARG A 244 -18.91 -21.83 -6.19
N THR A 245 -19.40 -20.59 -6.16
CA THR A 245 -20.83 -20.29 -6.30
C THR A 245 -21.34 -20.73 -7.66
N ASN A 246 -20.61 -20.43 -8.73
CA ASN A 246 -20.94 -20.87 -10.08
C ASN A 246 -20.96 -22.41 -10.20
N LEU A 247 -19.99 -23.12 -9.61
CA LEU A 247 -19.99 -24.60 -9.59
C LEU A 247 -21.20 -25.16 -8.82
N THR A 248 -21.59 -24.52 -7.72
CA THR A 248 -22.77 -24.90 -6.95
C THR A 248 -24.05 -24.69 -7.75
N GLN A 249 -24.15 -23.57 -8.50
CA GLN A 249 -25.26 -23.30 -9.42
C GLN A 249 -25.32 -24.33 -10.55
N ILE A 250 -24.18 -24.65 -11.17
CA ILE A 250 -24.08 -25.71 -12.20
C ILE A 250 -24.61 -27.03 -11.65
N GLN A 251 -24.20 -27.42 -10.43
CA GLN A 251 -24.67 -28.65 -9.80
C GLN A 251 -26.18 -28.63 -9.50
N SER A 252 -26.70 -27.50 -8.99
CA SER A 252 -28.13 -27.34 -8.70
C SER A 252 -28.96 -27.44 -9.99
N TYR A 253 -28.63 -26.66 -11.02
CA TYR A 253 -29.38 -26.66 -12.27
C TYR A 253 -29.26 -27.99 -13.01
N THR A 254 -28.11 -28.68 -12.92
CA THR A 254 -27.97 -30.04 -13.45
C THR A 254 -28.89 -31.03 -12.73
N SER A 255 -29.10 -30.86 -11.42
CA SER A 255 -30.07 -31.67 -10.66
C SER A 255 -31.51 -31.35 -11.07
N ASP A 256 -31.81 -30.06 -11.31
CA ASP A 256 -33.13 -29.61 -11.77
C ASP A 256 -33.51 -30.18 -13.14
N LEU A 257 -32.53 -30.43 -14.03
CA LEU A 257 -32.78 -31.12 -15.31
C LEU A 257 -33.43 -32.50 -15.12
N GLN A 258 -33.04 -33.22 -14.05
CA GLN A 258 -33.51 -34.58 -13.79
C GLN A 258 -34.88 -34.61 -13.09
N THR A 259 -35.18 -33.58 -12.29
CA THR A 259 -36.39 -33.53 -11.45
C THR A 259 -37.53 -32.77 -12.11
N THR A 260 -37.23 -31.83 -13.00
CA THR A 260 -38.25 -31.03 -13.70
C THR A 260 -38.84 -31.82 -14.86
N LYS A 261 -40.15 -32.06 -14.79
CA LYS A 261 -40.88 -32.83 -15.80
C LYS A 261 -42.05 -32.03 -16.35
N ILE A 262 -42.19 -32.04 -17.67
CA ILE A 262 -43.35 -31.49 -18.39
C ILE A 262 -43.96 -32.63 -19.17
N ASP A 263 -45.17 -33.05 -18.78
CA ASP A 263 -45.87 -34.18 -19.41
C ASP A 263 -45.00 -35.46 -19.50
N GLY A 264 -44.21 -35.72 -18.45
CA GLY A 264 -43.27 -36.85 -18.39
C GLY A 264 -41.94 -36.65 -19.12
N LEU A 265 -41.79 -35.59 -19.93
CA LEU A 265 -40.53 -35.21 -20.58
C LEU A 265 -39.62 -34.44 -19.63
N PHE A 266 -38.31 -34.72 -19.70
CA PHE A 266 -37.27 -34.00 -18.95
C PHE A 266 -36.01 -33.86 -19.80
N LEU A 267 -35.13 -32.91 -19.44
CA LEU A 267 -33.87 -32.71 -20.16
C LEU A 267 -32.81 -33.72 -19.71
N ARG A 268 -32.10 -34.31 -20.66
CA ARG A 268 -30.89 -35.07 -20.37
C ARG A 268 -29.76 -34.09 -20.04
N PRO A 269 -28.93 -34.37 -19.02
CA PRO A 269 -27.76 -33.54 -18.73
C PRO A 269 -26.85 -33.38 -19.96
N PRO A 270 -26.47 -32.15 -20.34
CA PRO A 270 -25.54 -31.93 -21.44
C PRO A 270 -24.13 -32.38 -21.06
N THR A 271 -23.27 -32.57 -22.06
CA THR A 271 -21.84 -32.80 -21.84
C THR A 271 -21.19 -31.54 -21.26
N VAL A 272 -20.55 -31.69 -20.09
CA VAL A 272 -19.81 -30.59 -19.45
C VAL A 272 -18.56 -30.26 -20.28
N PRO A 273 -18.25 -28.97 -20.54
CA PRO A 273 -17.03 -28.56 -21.23
C PRO A 273 -15.79 -29.11 -20.53
N VAL A 274 -14.77 -29.53 -21.29
CA VAL A 274 -13.57 -30.20 -20.76
C VAL A 274 -12.82 -29.31 -19.76
N SER A 275 -12.81 -28.00 -20.00
CA SER A 275 -12.21 -26.99 -19.13
C SER A 275 -12.88 -26.82 -17.77
N ILE A 276 -14.08 -27.37 -17.58
CA ILE A 276 -14.89 -27.26 -16.35
C ILE A 276 -15.08 -28.63 -15.70
N ALA A 277 -15.11 -29.70 -16.51
CA ALA A 277 -15.54 -31.03 -16.10
C ALA A 277 -14.80 -31.62 -14.89
N THR A 278 -13.54 -31.22 -14.68
CA THR A 278 -12.70 -31.74 -13.58
C THR A 278 -12.53 -30.77 -12.42
N ASP A 279 -13.11 -29.59 -12.52
CA ASP A 279 -12.78 -28.49 -11.64
C ASP A 279 -13.47 -28.59 -10.28
N LYS A 280 -12.73 -28.24 -9.23
CA LYS A 280 -13.26 -28.14 -7.88
C LYS A 280 -12.63 -26.95 -7.16
N ILE A 281 -13.44 -26.21 -6.41
CA ILE A 281 -12.93 -25.25 -5.42
C ILE A 281 -12.96 -25.93 -4.05
N THR A 282 -11.79 -26.32 -3.56
CA THR A 282 -11.61 -26.95 -2.24
C THR A 282 -11.29 -25.94 -1.14
N GLY A 283 -11.26 -26.35 0.13
CA GLY A 283 -10.97 -25.48 1.27
C GLY A 283 -12.16 -24.67 1.78
N VAL A 284 -11.91 -23.71 2.68
CA VAL A 284 -12.93 -22.85 3.30
C VAL A 284 -12.68 -21.38 2.99
N SER A 285 -13.74 -20.59 2.79
CA SER A 285 -13.62 -19.14 2.64
C SER A 285 -13.33 -18.48 3.98
N ALA A 286 -12.77 -17.26 3.95
CA ALA A 286 -12.53 -16.45 5.15
C ALA A 286 -13.79 -16.32 6.04
N ALA A 287 -14.95 -16.06 5.42
CA ALA A 287 -16.23 -15.92 6.13
C ALA A 287 -16.70 -17.21 6.83
N ALA A 288 -16.24 -18.39 6.39
CA ALA A 288 -16.58 -19.69 6.97
C ALA A 288 -15.46 -20.25 7.86
N ALA A 289 -14.26 -19.67 7.83
CA ALA A 289 -13.12 -20.10 8.61
C ALA A 289 -13.22 -19.59 10.06
N LYS A 290 -12.71 -20.37 11.02
CA LYS A 290 -12.76 -20.00 12.46
C LYS A 290 -11.80 -18.87 12.81
N ASP A 291 -10.70 -18.78 12.09
CA ASP A 291 -9.61 -17.80 12.24
C ASP A 291 -9.72 -16.65 11.22
N GLY A 292 -10.76 -16.66 10.37
CA GLY A 292 -10.94 -15.68 9.30
C GLY A 292 -10.00 -15.87 8.10
N VAL A 293 -9.21 -16.96 8.04
CA VAL A 293 -8.22 -17.17 6.97
C VAL A 293 -8.78 -18.10 5.89
N SER A 294 -8.78 -17.63 4.64
CA SER A 294 -9.24 -18.42 3.49
C SER A 294 -8.23 -19.50 3.08
N THR A 295 -8.70 -20.73 2.89
CA THR A 295 -7.94 -21.87 2.37
C THR A 295 -8.46 -22.34 1.02
N LEU A 296 -9.23 -21.50 0.33
CA LEU A 296 -9.81 -21.84 -0.97
C LEU A 296 -8.73 -22.23 -1.98
N ALA A 297 -8.95 -23.25 -2.79
CA ALA A 297 -8.02 -23.58 -3.86
C ALA A 297 -8.76 -24.18 -5.05
N LEU A 298 -8.42 -23.71 -6.25
CA LEU A 298 -8.82 -24.34 -7.50
C LEU A 298 -8.00 -25.62 -7.71
N GLN A 299 -8.70 -26.74 -7.85
CA GLN A 299 -8.15 -27.98 -8.37
C GLN A 299 -8.68 -28.16 -9.78
N THR A 300 -7.79 -28.12 -10.76
CA THR A 300 -8.11 -28.18 -12.19
C THR A 300 -7.12 -29.08 -12.91
N LYS A 301 -7.53 -29.70 -14.01
CA LYS A 301 -6.63 -30.38 -14.97
C LYS A 301 -6.41 -29.58 -16.25
N HIS A 302 -7.09 -28.44 -16.37
CA HIS A 302 -7.09 -27.62 -17.56
C HIS A 302 -6.85 -26.17 -17.15
N VAL A 303 -5.70 -25.64 -17.53
CA VAL A 303 -5.40 -24.22 -17.39
C VAL A 303 -5.83 -23.53 -18.67
N VAL A 304 -6.59 -22.44 -18.56
CA VAL A 304 -7.01 -21.69 -19.74
C VAL A 304 -5.78 -21.16 -20.50
N PRO A 305 -5.84 -21.07 -21.85
CA PRO A 305 -4.83 -20.39 -22.63
C PRO A 305 -4.54 -18.98 -22.10
N GLY A 306 -3.25 -18.64 -21.96
CA GLY A 306 -2.81 -17.38 -21.35
C GLY A 306 -2.82 -17.39 -19.82
N GLY A 307 -3.38 -18.42 -19.19
CA GLY A 307 -3.44 -18.57 -17.74
C GLY A 307 -2.27 -19.33 -17.13
N PHE A 308 -2.16 -19.24 -15.80
CA PHE A 308 -1.09 -19.77 -14.97
C PHE A 308 -1.63 -20.79 -13.96
N ASP A 309 -0.95 -21.93 -13.82
CA ASP A 309 -1.20 -22.90 -12.73
C ASP A 309 -0.48 -22.45 -11.46
N LEU A 310 -0.92 -21.33 -10.89
CA LEU A 310 -0.24 -20.64 -9.80
C LEU A 310 -0.75 -21.09 -8.43
N ASN A 311 0.10 -21.77 -7.66
CA ASN A 311 -0.12 -21.99 -6.23
C ASN A 311 0.39 -20.80 -5.39
N TRP A 312 -0.34 -19.68 -5.44
CA TRP A 312 0.03 -18.44 -4.76
C TRP A 312 0.01 -18.53 -3.23
N ARG A 313 -0.55 -19.59 -2.64
CA ARG A 313 -0.56 -19.81 -1.18
C ARG A 313 0.72 -20.46 -0.64
N ALA A 314 1.58 -21.00 -1.50
CA ALA A 314 2.74 -21.78 -1.07
C ALA A 314 3.90 -20.92 -0.51
N GLY A 315 3.91 -19.63 -0.78
CA GLY A 315 4.99 -18.72 -0.40
C GLY A 315 4.49 -17.28 -0.34
N ASN A 316 5.31 -16.34 -0.78
CA ASN A 316 4.97 -14.93 -0.99
C ASN A 316 5.81 -14.36 -2.16
N VAL A 317 5.61 -13.10 -2.53
CA VAL A 317 6.38 -12.46 -3.62
C VAL A 317 7.89 -12.52 -3.36
N TYR A 318 8.34 -12.35 -2.12
CA TYR A 318 9.75 -12.44 -1.75
C TYR A 318 10.32 -13.86 -1.86
N ASP A 319 9.52 -14.88 -1.57
CA ASP A 319 9.92 -16.28 -1.76
C ASP A 319 10.01 -16.68 -3.25
N GLY A 320 9.37 -15.92 -4.15
CA GLY A 320 9.42 -16.10 -5.61
C GLY A 320 8.42 -17.12 -6.15
N TYR A 321 7.32 -16.66 -6.76
CA TYR A 321 6.35 -17.52 -7.44
C TYR A 321 6.86 -18.06 -8.78
N LEU A 322 7.62 -17.24 -9.50
CA LEU A 322 8.11 -17.56 -10.82
C LEU A 322 9.10 -18.74 -10.82
N ASP A 323 9.81 -18.97 -9.71
CA ASP A 323 10.73 -20.11 -9.61
C ASP A 323 10.01 -21.46 -9.62
N ALA A 324 8.76 -21.51 -9.18
CA ALA A 324 7.93 -22.71 -9.24
C ALA A 324 7.19 -22.86 -10.57
N LEU A 325 6.93 -21.76 -11.28
CA LEU A 325 6.14 -21.74 -12.51
C LEU A 325 6.96 -21.85 -13.80
N VAL A 326 8.11 -21.18 -13.85
CA VAL A 326 8.91 -21.05 -15.06
C VAL A 326 9.71 -22.34 -15.27
N PRO A 327 9.58 -23.01 -16.44
CA PRO A 327 10.37 -24.21 -16.73
C PRO A 327 11.87 -23.94 -16.66
N ALA A 328 12.63 -24.90 -16.12
CA ALA A 328 14.08 -24.80 -16.03
C ALA A 328 14.73 -24.50 -17.40
N GLY A 329 15.62 -23.50 -17.43
CA GLY A 329 16.30 -23.06 -18.65
C GLY A 329 15.52 -22.05 -19.50
N GLN A 330 14.29 -21.70 -19.12
CA GLN A 330 13.50 -20.64 -19.76
C GLN A 330 13.55 -19.35 -18.91
N SER A 331 13.57 -18.17 -19.54
CA SER A 331 13.39 -16.91 -18.81
C SER A 331 11.91 -16.63 -18.54
N TYR A 332 11.58 -15.91 -17.46
CA TYR A 332 10.19 -15.51 -17.19
C TYR A 332 9.59 -14.68 -18.35
N ALA A 333 10.40 -13.87 -19.04
CA ALA A 333 9.97 -13.10 -20.21
C ALA A 333 9.58 -14.00 -21.40
N GLN A 334 10.38 -15.04 -21.67
CA GLN A 334 10.03 -16.07 -22.67
C GLN A 334 8.78 -16.83 -22.26
N PHE A 335 8.64 -17.14 -20.96
CA PHE A 335 7.48 -17.84 -20.42
C PHE A 335 6.19 -17.03 -20.60
N PHE A 336 6.20 -15.74 -20.23
CA PHE A 336 5.06 -14.84 -20.45
C PHE A 336 4.73 -14.63 -21.92
N THR A 337 5.74 -14.53 -22.79
CA THR A 337 5.52 -14.43 -24.24
C THR A 337 4.81 -15.68 -24.75
N LYS A 338 5.32 -16.86 -24.40
CA LYS A 338 4.70 -18.14 -24.75
C LYS A 338 3.26 -18.21 -24.26
N LYS A 339 2.99 -17.79 -23.02
CA LYS A 339 1.65 -17.77 -22.43
C LYS A 339 0.70 -16.84 -23.18
N ARG A 340 1.12 -15.61 -23.48
CA ARG A 340 0.35 -14.63 -24.25
C ARG A 340 0.02 -15.13 -25.66
N ASP A 341 0.92 -15.90 -26.26
CA ASP A 341 0.77 -16.43 -27.61
C ASP A 341 -0.03 -17.75 -27.65
N GLU A 342 -0.51 -18.25 -26.50
CA GLU A 342 -1.48 -19.35 -26.47
C GLU A 342 -2.80 -18.89 -27.13
N GLY A 343 -3.46 -19.80 -27.87
CA GLY A 343 -4.67 -19.49 -28.64
C GLY A 343 -5.92 -19.26 -27.77
N SER A 344 -7.11 -19.36 -28.36
CA SER A 344 -8.36 -19.26 -27.59
C SER A 344 -8.82 -20.61 -27.05
N ASP A 345 -9.50 -20.58 -25.91
CA ASP A 345 -10.16 -21.76 -25.36
C ASP A 345 -11.49 -22.02 -26.11
N PRO A 346 -11.77 -23.26 -26.56
CA PRO A 346 -13.03 -23.59 -27.21
C PRO A 346 -14.24 -23.60 -26.26
N THR A 347 -14.07 -23.39 -24.94
CA THR A 347 -15.13 -23.51 -23.93
C THR A 347 -16.37 -22.67 -24.25
N SER A 348 -16.21 -21.40 -24.62
CA SER A 348 -17.36 -20.54 -24.97
C SER A 348 -18.15 -21.10 -26.15
N GLN A 349 -17.44 -21.62 -27.15
CA GLN A 349 -18.07 -22.26 -28.31
C GLN A 349 -18.75 -23.57 -27.91
N GLN A 350 -18.11 -24.41 -27.09
CA GLN A 350 -18.70 -25.65 -26.57
C GLN A 350 -19.97 -25.40 -25.77
N ILE A 351 -20.03 -24.32 -24.98
CA ILE A 351 -21.23 -23.92 -24.24
C ILE A 351 -22.32 -23.44 -25.20
N SER A 352 -21.97 -22.63 -26.20
CA SER A 352 -22.95 -22.15 -27.18
C SER A 352 -23.54 -23.26 -28.05
N ASP A 353 -22.74 -24.29 -28.35
CA ASP A 353 -23.12 -25.43 -29.18
C ASP A 353 -23.74 -26.60 -28.37
N MET A 354 -23.99 -26.40 -27.07
CA MET A 354 -24.57 -27.42 -26.20
C MET A 354 -25.89 -27.95 -26.78
N GLN A 355 -25.98 -29.28 -26.87
CA GLN A 355 -27.18 -29.96 -27.34
C GLN A 355 -28.14 -30.21 -26.16
N TRP A 356 -29.34 -29.65 -26.26
CA TRP A 356 -30.39 -29.79 -25.25
C TRP A 356 -31.42 -30.82 -25.70
N ILE A 357 -31.19 -32.07 -25.30
CA ILE A 357 -31.96 -33.24 -25.73
C ILE A 357 -32.92 -33.67 -24.62
N LEU A 358 -34.18 -33.87 -24.97
CA LEU A 358 -35.23 -34.37 -24.09
C LEU A 358 -35.11 -35.88 -23.88
N SER A 359 -35.83 -36.40 -22.88
CA SER A 359 -35.82 -37.80 -22.50
C SER A 359 -36.27 -38.74 -23.63
N ASP A 360 -37.10 -38.26 -24.55
CA ASP A 360 -37.58 -38.98 -25.73
C ASP A 360 -36.65 -38.88 -26.95
N GLY A 361 -35.57 -38.09 -26.87
CA GLY A 361 -34.59 -37.89 -27.94
C GLY A 361 -34.83 -36.67 -28.84
N THR A 362 -35.92 -35.93 -28.65
CA THR A 362 -36.17 -34.66 -29.36
C THR A 362 -35.32 -33.52 -28.81
N SER A 363 -35.15 -32.45 -29.56
CA SER A 363 -34.35 -31.28 -29.20
C SER A 363 -35.22 -30.14 -28.69
N LEU A 364 -34.97 -29.71 -27.45
CA LEU A 364 -35.73 -28.61 -26.84
C LEU A 364 -35.63 -27.32 -27.66
N THR A 365 -34.47 -27.01 -28.22
CA THR A 365 -34.22 -25.75 -28.92
C THR A 365 -34.60 -25.75 -30.39
N LYS A 366 -34.77 -26.94 -31.02
CA LYS A 366 -35.17 -27.05 -32.43
C LYS A 366 -36.66 -27.35 -32.59
N ASP A 367 -37.20 -28.16 -31.69
CA ASP A 367 -38.58 -28.68 -31.83
C ASP A 367 -39.62 -27.83 -31.08
N TYR A 368 -39.17 -26.92 -30.20
CA TYR A 368 -40.05 -26.02 -29.44
C TYR A 368 -39.60 -24.56 -29.55
N GLN A 369 -40.56 -23.63 -29.57
CA GLN A 369 -40.26 -22.21 -29.59
C GLN A 369 -40.06 -21.67 -28.17
N SER A 370 -39.26 -20.61 -28.03
CA SER A 370 -39.09 -19.91 -26.75
C SER A 370 -40.40 -19.32 -26.20
N SER A 371 -41.40 -19.12 -27.07
CA SER A 371 -42.74 -18.66 -26.72
C SER A 371 -43.64 -19.75 -26.13
N ASP A 372 -43.32 -21.04 -26.30
CA ASP A 372 -44.13 -22.17 -25.81
C ASP A 372 -44.19 -22.19 -24.29
N VAL A 373 -45.35 -21.82 -23.75
CA VAL A 373 -45.57 -21.65 -22.30
C VAL A 373 -45.35 -22.95 -21.54
N THR A 374 -45.68 -24.08 -22.16
CA THR A 374 -45.56 -25.43 -21.57
C THR A 374 -44.11 -25.83 -21.34
N MET A 375 -43.20 -25.43 -22.23
CA MET A 375 -41.77 -25.78 -22.15
C MET A 375 -40.92 -24.77 -21.37
N ARG A 376 -41.51 -23.65 -20.93
CA ARG A 376 -40.81 -22.60 -20.17
C ARG A 376 -39.99 -23.11 -18.98
N PRO A 377 -40.47 -24.07 -18.15
CA PRO A 377 -39.66 -24.56 -17.03
C PRO A 377 -38.34 -25.18 -17.49
N LEU A 378 -38.36 -25.99 -18.56
CA LEU A 378 -37.16 -26.61 -19.12
C LEU A 378 -36.26 -25.58 -19.82
N MET A 379 -36.85 -24.62 -20.54
CA MET A 379 -36.10 -23.50 -21.15
C MET A 379 -35.41 -22.63 -20.10
N ASN A 380 -36.04 -22.38 -18.96
CA ASN A 380 -35.44 -21.61 -17.87
C ASN A 380 -34.24 -22.33 -17.27
N ILE A 381 -34.33 -23.65 -17.03
CA ILE A 381 -33.20 -24.44 -16.50
C ILE A 381 -32.05 -24.48 -17.52
N MET A 382 -32.37 -24.69 -18.80
CA MET A 382 -31.40 -24.62 -19.89
C MET A 382 -30.64 -23.28 -19.88
N ASN A 383 -31.36 -22.16 -19.85
CA ASN A 383 -30.78 -20.83 -19.85
C ASN A 383 -29.92 -20.58 -18.60
N ASN A 384 -30.42 -20.96 -17.42
CA ASN A 384 -29.71 -20.81 -16.15
C ASN A 384 -28.41 -21.63 -16.11
N LEU A 385 -28.46 -22.89 -16.59
CA LEU A 385 -27.28 -23.75 -16.64
C LEU A 385 -26.24 -23.24 -17.65
N SER A 386 -26.69 -22.81 -18.84
CA SER A 386 -25.82 -22.22 -19.86
C SER A 386 -25.12 -20.97 -19.33
N GLN A 387 -25.87 -20.08 -18.65
CA GLN A 387 -25.32 -18.89 -18.04
C GLN A 387 -24.33 -19.21 -16.91
N ALA A 388 -24.62 -20.22 -16.08
CA ALA A 388 -23.73 -20.64 -15.00
C ALA A 388 -22.38 -21.17 -15.55
N TYR A 389 -22.40 -21.93 -16.65
CA TYR A 389 -21.18 -22.34 -17.34
C TYR A 389 -20.38 -21.15 -17.91
N GLN A 390 -21.05 -20.20 -18.56
CA GLN A 390 -20.39 -19.01 -19.09
C GLN A 390 -19.76 -18.16 -17.98
N ASN A 391 -20.48 -17.97 -16.87
CA ASN A 391 -19.99 -17.24 -15.70
C ASN A 391 -18.78 -17.93 -15.09
N TYR A 392 -18.84 -19.26 -14.92
CA TYR A 392 -17.71 -20.03 -14.42
C TYR A 392 -16.48 -19.90 -15.34
N SER A 393 -16.66 -20.13 -16.65
CA SER A 393 -15.56 -20.05 -17.62
C SER A 393 -14.90 -18.67 -17.64
N ARG A 394 -15.69 -17.59 -17.57
CA ARG A 394 -15.18 -16.22 -17.51
C ARG A 394 -14.40 -15.97 -16.22
N ASN A 395 -14.96 -16.37 -15.07
CA ASN A 395 -14.32 -16.17 -13.77
C ASN A 395 -13.03 -17.00 -13.64
N LYS A 396 -13.03 -18.24 -14.17
CA LYS A 396 -11.83 -19.07 -14.26
C LYS A 396 -10.75 -18.40 -15.10
N SER A 397 -11.10 -17.92 -16.29
CA SER A 397 -10.17 -17.19 -17.15
C SER A 397 -9.56 -16.01 -16.40
N GLN A 398 -10.37 -15.16 -15.79
CA GLN A 398 -9.90 -14.00 -15.04
C GLN A 398 -8.99 -14.38 -13.85
N TYR A 399 -9.31 -15.45 -13.13
CA TYR A 399 -8.50 -15.98 -12.02
C TYR A 399 -7.14 -16.47 -12.50
N GLU A 400 -7.12 -17.34 -13.51
CA GLU A 400 -5.90 -17.97 -14.01
C GLU A 400 -5.05 -17.03 -14.87
N SER A 401 -5.63 -16.04 -15.56
CA SER A 401 -4.89 -15.08 -16.40
C SER A 401 -4.58 -13.78 -15.66
N ASP A 402 -5.58 -12.90 -15.51
CA ASP A 402 -5.35 -11.48 -15.20
C ASP A 402 -4.90 -11.31 -13.74
N LEU A 403 -5.65 -11.89 -12.80
CA LEU A 403 -5.35 -11.78 -11.38
C LEU A 403 -4.06 -12.50 -11.00
N SER A 404 -3.82 -13.67 -11.60
CA SER A 404 -2.56 -14.38 -11.41
C SER A 404 -1.38 -13.60 -12.00
N LEU A 405 -1.55 -13.00 -13.18
CA LEU A 405 -0.51 -12.17 -13.80
C LEU A 405 -0.17 -10.94 -12.96
N ASP A 406 -1.16 -10.28 -12.35
CA ASP A 406 -0.91 -9.13 -11.48
C ASP A 406 -0.04 -9.50 -10.28
N LEU A 407 -0.28 -10.65 -9.65
CA LEU A 407 0.59 -11.16 -8.59
C LEU A 407 2.00 -11.50 -9.10
N LEU A 408 2.11 -12.10 -10.29
CA LEU A 408 3.41 -12.42 -10.90
C LEU A 408 4.19 -11.17 -11.33
N ARG A 409 3.52 -10.06 -11.65
CA ARG A 409 4.17 -8.77 -11.94
C ARG A 409 4.87 -8.21 -10.70
N LEU A 410 4.33 -8.43 -9.50
CA LEU A 410 5.01 -8.04 -8.25
C LEU A 410 6.32 -8.81 -8.08
N ASP A 411 6.34 -10.12 -8.39
CA ASP A 411 7.57 -10.94 -8.41
C ASP A 411 8.58 -10.43 -9.46
N VAL A 412 8.13 -10.07 -10.67
CA VAL A 412 9.01 -9.43 -11.66
C VAL A 412 9.62 -8.13 -11.14
N SER A 413 8.83 -7.26 -10.52
CA SER A 413 9.34 -6.00 -9.94
C SER A 413 10.38 -6.28 -8.85
N LEU A 414 10.15 -7.28 -7.99
CA LEU A 414 11.13 -7.68 -6.98
C LEU A 414 12.42 -8.22 -7.61
N ARG A 415 12.33 -9.04 -8.66
CA ARG A 415 13.50 -9.57 -9.38
C ARG A 415 14.30 -8.49 -10.07
N ASP A 416 13.64 -7.43 -10.54
CA ASP A 416 14.31 -6.23 -11.04
C ASP A 416 15.15 -5.58 -9.94
N VAL A 417 14.61 -5.43 -8.73
CA VAL A 417 15.38 -4.94 -7.58
C VAL A 417 16.55 -5.87 -7.24
N GLN A 418 16.32 -7.19 -7.19
CA GLN A 418 17.37 -8.17 -6.90
C GLN A 418 18.52 -8.12 -7.90
N SER A 419 18.23 -7.86 -9.17
CA SER A 419 19.22 -7.91 -10.25
C SER A 419 19.88 -6.57 -10.54
N ASN A 420 19.12 -5.48 -10.39
CA ASN A 420 19.47 -4.16 -10.92
C ASN A 420 19.55 -3.07 -9.84
N SER A 421 19.45 -3.42 -8.56
CA SER A 421 19.69 -2.45 -7.49
C SER A 421 21.13 -1.94 -7.51
N THR A 422 21.29 -0.65 -7.28
CA THR A 422 22.60 -0.01 -7.18
C THR A 422 22.74 0.68 -5.83
N ILE A 423 23.96 0.72 -5.31
CA ILE A 423 24.29 1.30 -4.01
C ILE A 423 25.42 2.32 -4.16
N ARG A 424 25.33 3.40 -3.38
CA ARG A 424 26.44 4.31 -3.10
C ARG A 424 26.61 4.44 -1.58
N ASP A 425 27.66 3.85 -1.05
CA ASP A 425 27.94 3.76 0.40
C ASP A 425 29.30 4.36 0.80
N ASP A 426 29.94 5.07 -0.14
CA ASP A 426 31.21 5.74 0.10
C ASP A 426 31.05 6.95 1.06
N LYS A 427 32.16 7.34 1.69
CA LYS A 427 32.21 8.46 2.65
C LYS A 427 31.82 9.82 2.05
N ASP A 428 31.88 9.98 0.73
CA ASP A 428 31.58 11.24 0.06
C ASP A 428 30.09 11.32 -0.34
N PHE A 429 29.31 10.27 -0.11
CA PHE A 429 27.86 10.28 -0.33
C PHE A 429 27.13 11.23 0.63
N LEU A 430 27.30 11.05 1.94
CA LEU A 430 26.57 11.80 2.97
C LEU A 430 27.47 12.83 3.64
N THR A 431 27.12 14.10 3.51
CA THR A 431 27.73 15.17 4.31
C THR A 431 26.81 15.52 5.48
N THR A 432 27.25 15.24 6.71
CA THR A 432 26.54 15.59 7.94
C THR A 432 27.07 16.91 8.49
N LEU A 433 26.17 17.85 8.77
CA LEU A 433 26.49 19.14 9.36
C LEU A 433 26.18 19.10 10.86
N HIS A 434 27.25 19.04 11.66
CA HIS A 434 27.23 19.09 13.12
C HIS A 434 27.37 20.50 13.65
#